data_AF-A0A832MA32-F1
#
_entry.id   AF-A0A832MA32-F1
#
_cell.length_a   1.000
_cell.length_b   1.000
_cell.length_c   1.000
_cell.angle_alpha   90.00
_cell.angle_beta   90.00
_cell.angle_gamma   90.00
#
_symmetry.space_group_name_H-M   'P 1'
#
loop_
_entity.id
_entity.type
_entity.pdbx_description
1 polymer ?
#
loop_
_entity_poly.entity_id
_entity_poly.type
_entity_poly.pdbx_seq_one_letter_code
_entity_poly.pdbx_strand_id
1 'polypeptide(L)'
;MLRVVVISLLCILLTGCAMGGSSYENNSSQGGRSSSTCGSCRGSGRCGTCNGTGRFLGSGQTGCSTCSSSGVCINCGGRGTW
;
A
#
# COMPACT_ATOMS: atom_id res chain seq x y z
N MET A 1 0.21 -39.52 -32.54
CA MET A 1 -0.05 -39.11 -31.14
C MET A 1 1.23 -38.62 -30.44
N LEU A 2 2.37 -39.32 -30.57
CA LEU A 2 3.66 -38.91 -29.99
C LEU A 2 4.13 -37.49 -30.41
N ARG A 3 3.92 -37.08 -31.67
CA ARG A 3 4.33 -35.74 -32.16
C ARG A 3 3.54 -34.58 -31.53
N VAL A 4 2.30 -34.81 -31.10
CA VAL A 4 1.46 -33.79 -30.45
C VAL A 4 1.97 -33.51 -29.03
N VAL A 5 2.38 -34.57 -28.31
CA VAL A 5 2.94 -34.46 -26.95
C VAL A 5 4.27 -33.69 -26.95
N VAL A 6 5.12 -33.94 -27.95
CA VAL A 6 6.43 -33.25 -28.10
C VAL A 6 6.25 -31.75 -28.36
N ILE A 7 5.28 -31.37 -29.21
CA ILE A 7 4.99 -29.96 -29.50
C ILE A 7 4.48 -29.24 -28.24
N SER A 8 3.58 -29.86 -27.48
CA SER A 8 3.07 -29.27 -26.24
C SER A 8 4.16 -29.07 -25.18
N LEU A 9 5.09 -30.02 -25.02
CA LEU A 9 6.22 -29.90 -24.09
C LEU A 9 7.21 -28.79 -24.50
N LEU A 10 7.47 -28.66 -25.81
CA LEU A 10 8.30 -27.58 -26.36
C LEU A 10 7.70 -26.19 -26.09
N CYS A 11 6.38 -26.03 -26.21
CA CYS A 11 5.70 -24.78 -25.89
C CYS A 11 5.82 -24.40 -24.41
N ILE A 12 5.73 -25.36 -23.48
CA ILE A 12 5.87 -25.08 -22.04
C ILE A 12 7.30 -24.63 -21.70
N LEU A 13 8.32 -25.26 -22.30
CA LEU A 13 9.73 -24.87 -22.13
C LEU A 13 10.03 -23.49 -22.73
N LEU A 14 9.40 -23.12 -23.85
CA LEU A 14 9.59 -21.80 -24.48
C LEU A 14 8.85 -20.66 -23.77
N THR A 15 7.72 -20.96 -23.10
CA THR A 15 6.91 -19.94 -22.41
C THR A 15 7.30 -19.75 -20.93
N GLY A 16 8.20 -20.60 -20.41
CA GLY A 16 8.65 -20.63 -19.01
C GLY A 16 9.56 -19.48 -18.55
N CYS A 17 9.86 -18.49 -19.39
CA CYS A 17 10.77 -17.38 -19.07
C CYS A 17 10.02 -16.06 -18.92
N ALA A 18 9.05 -15.98 -18.00
CA ALA A 18 8.35 -14.73 -17.68
C ALA A 18 8.27 -14.48 -16.17
N MET A 19 9.40 -14.60 -15.45
CA MET A 19 9.48 -14.14 -14.06
C MET A 19 10.85 -13.50 -13.78
N GLY A 20 11.03 -12.32 -14.35
CA GLY A 20 12.09 -11.38 -14.01
C GLY A 20 11.48 -9.98 -13.99
N GLY A 21 10.68 -9.71 -12.97
CA GLY A 21 10.03 -8.42 -12.76
C GLY A 21 11.07 -7.30 -12.72
N SER A 22 10.86 -6.29 -13.54
CA SER A 22 11.67 -5.09 -13.62
C SER A 22 11.61 -4.31 -12.31
N SER A 23 12.69 -4.32 -11.54
CA SER A 23 12.92 -3.32 -10.50
C SER A 23 13.56 -2.11 -11.16
N TYR A 24 12.76 -1.27 -11.82
CA TYR A 24 13.22 0.08 -12.14
C TYR A 24 13.18 0.90 -10.85
N GLU A 25 14.34 1.41 -10.45
CA GLU A 25 14.51 2.36 -9.36
C GLU A 25 13.79 3.66 -9.74
N ASN A 26 12.51 3.79 -9.37
CA ASN A 26 11.80 5.06 -9.48
C ASN A 26 12.16 5.92 -8.27
N ASN A 27 13.24 6.69 -8.42
CA ASN A 27 13.37 7.94 -7.71
C ASN A 27 12.31 8.90 -8.26
N SER A 28 11.28 9.15 -7.43
CA SER A 28 10.46 10.35 -7.40
C SER A 28 9.80 10.82 -8.70
N SER A 29 8.46 10.78 -8.66
CA SER A 29 7.51 11.69 -9.33
C SER A 29 6.89 11.22 -10.65
N GLN A 30 5.55 11.16 -10.63
CA GLN A 30 4.58 11.26 -11.75
C GLN A 30 4.03 9.97 -12.39
N GLY A 31 2.73 9.73 -12.15
CA GLY A 31 1.81 9.51 -13.28
C GLY A 31 1.08 8.17 -13.39
N GLY A 32 0.19 7.85 -12.45
CA GLY A 32 -0.77 6.75 -12.64
C GLY A 32 -1.95 6.85 -11.70
N ARG A 33 -2.87 7.80 -11.95
CA ARG A 33 -3.92 8.22 -10.99
C ARG A 33 -3.39 8.25 -9.56
N SER A 34 -2.27 8.97 -9.39
CA SER A 34 -1.42 8.86 -8.20
C SER A 34 -2.15 9.47 -7.01
N SER A 35 -2.87 8.63 -6.25
CA SER A 35 -3.44 9.05 -4.99
C SER A 35 -2.28 9.57 -4.14
N SER A 36 -2.24 10.89 -3.93
CA SER A 36 -1.09 11.51 -3.30
C SER A 36 -1.02 10.97 -1.88
N THR A 37 0.12 10.45 -1.45
CA THR A 37 0.26 9.95 -0.08
C THR A 37 -0.08 11.08 0.88
N CYS A 38 -1.00 10.82 1.80
CA CYS A 38 -1.38 11.81 2.78
C CYS A 38 -0.20 12.09 3.71
N GLY A 39 0.44 13.24 3.51
CA GLY A 39 1.62 13.66 4.28
C GLY A 39 1.36 13.67 5.78
N SER A 40 0.14 14.03 6.18
CA SER A 40 -0.28 14.09 7.59
C SER A 40 -0.28 12.74 8.30
N CYS A 41 -0.37 11.63 7.57
CA CYS A 41 -0.25 10.27 8.13
C CYS A 41 0.80 9.41 7.43
N ARG A 42 1.58 9.98 6.52
CA ARG A 42 2.60 9.30 5.70
C ARG A 42 2.10 7.99 5.07
N GLY A 43 0.86 7.97 4.57
CA GLY A 43 0.31 6.75 3.96
C GLY A 43 -0.38 5.79 4.92
N SER A 44 -0.22 5.93 6.24
CA SER A 44 -0.77 4.97 7.20
C SER A 44 -2.29 5.04 7.37
N GLY A 45 -2.91 6.19 7.07
CA GLY A 45 -4.32 6.47 7.37
C GLY A 45 -4.61 6.62 8.87
N ARG A 46 -3.63 6.42 9.75
CA ARG A 46 -3.81 6.48 11.20
C ARG A 46 -3.43 7.84 11.75
N CYS A 47 -4.08 8.24 12.83
CA CYS A 47 -3.64 9.40 13.60
C CYS A 47 -2.34 9.03 14.32
N GLY A 48 -1.23 9.69 13.93
CA GLY A 48 0.08 9.43 14.52
C GLY A 48 0.14 9.79 16.01
N THR A 49 -0.65 10.77 16.44
CA THR A 49 -0.66 11.27 17.82
C THR A 49 -1.17 10.25 18.83
N CYS A 50 -2.14 9.42 18.45
CA CYS A 50 -2.64 8.30 19.26
C CYS A 50 -2.32 6.94 18.66
N ASN A 51 -1.41 6.87 17.68
CA ASN A 51 -1.07 5.64 16.97
C ASN A 51 -2.29 4.85 16.45
N GLY A 52 -3.33 5.55 16.00
CA GLY A 52 -4.53 4.90 15.49
C GLY A 52 -5.57 4.45 16.51
N THR A 53 -5.32 4.57 17.82
CA THR A 53 -6.24 4.05 18.85
C THR A 53 -7.40 4.99 19.18
N GLY A 54 -7.29 6.27 18.80
CA GLY A 54 -8.22 7.31 19.21
C GLY A 54 -8.05 7.76 20.67
N ARG A 55 -7.08 7.20 21.41
CA ARG A 55 -6.90 7.45 22.85
C ARG A 55 -5.42 7.60 23.19
N PHE A 56 -5.11 8.47 24.13
CA PHE A 56 -3.74 8.56 24.64
C PHE A 56 -3.51 7.47 25.69
N LEU A 57 -2.50 6.62 25.46
CA LEU A 57 -2.10 5.63 26.44
C LEU A 57 -1.35 6.34 27.57
N GLY A 58 -1.94 6.37 28.77
CA GLY A 58 -1.28 6.80 30.00
C GLY A 58 -1.45 8.27 30.41
N SER A 59 -2.09 9.13 29.62
CA SER A 59 -2.24 10.56 29.99
C SER A 59 -3.55 10.93 30.70
N GLY A 60 -4.37 9.95 31.09
CA GLY A 60 -5.70 10.20 31.70
C GLY A 60 -6.72 10.85 30.75
N GLN A 61 -6.30 11.25 29.54
CA GLN A 61 -7.16 11.81 28.52
C GLN A 61 -7.89 10.68 27.79
N THR A 62 -9.22 10.71 27.88
CA THR A 62 -10.09 9.67 27.33
C THR A 62 -10.06 9.60 25.80
N GLY A 63 -9.59 10.67 25.15
CA GLY A 63 -9.67 10.84 23.70
C GLY A 63 -8.51 11.64 23.11
N CYS A 64 -8.20 11.37 21.85
CA CYS A 64 -7.20 12.10 21.08
C CYS A 64 -7.85 13.23 20.28
N SER A 65 -7.66 14.48 20.71
CA SER A 65 -8.24 15.66 20.08
C SER A 65 -7.81 15.81 18.61
N THR A 66 -6.58 15.43 18.27
CA THR A 66 -6.02 15.51 16.92
C THR A 66 -6.79 14.68 15.90
N CYS A 67 -7.50 13.63 16.33
CA CYS A 67 -8.35 12.81 15.48
C CYS A 67 -9.80 12.73 15.98
N SER A 68 -10.24 13.62 16.86
CA SER A 68 -11.56 13.54 17.49
C SER A 68 -11.87 12.15 18.08
N SER A 69 -10.86 11.54 18.68
CA SER A 69 -10.91 10.17 19.26
C SER A 69 -11.25 9.05 18.28
N SER A 70 -11.26 9.31 16.97
CA SER A 70 -11.53 8.28 15.96
C SER A 70 -10.33 7.36 15.72
N GLY A 71 -9.12 7.82 16.05
CA GLY A 71 -7.87 7.13 15.67
C GLY A 71 -7.52 7.31 14.19
N VAL A 72 -8.37 7.96 13.42
CA VAL A 72 -8.22 8.08 11.98
C VAL A 72 -7.50 9.38 11.63
N CYS A 73 -6.67 9.36 10.59
CA CYS A 73 -6.12 10.60 10.06
C CYS A 73 -7.24 11.45 9.45
N ILE A 74 -7.60 12.54 10.12
CA ILE A 74 -8.68 13.45 9.71
C ILE A 74 -8.43 14.13 8.36
N ASN A 75 -7.15 14.21 7.96
CA ASN A 75 -6.76 14.82 6.70
C ASN A 75 -7.28 13.96 5.54
N CYS A 76 -6.89 12.70 5.44
CA CYS A 76 -7.32 11.80 4.36
C CYS A 76 -8.51 10.90 4.69
N GLY A 77 -9.21 11.16 5.80
CA GLY A 77 -10.31 10.32 6.28
C GLY A 77 -9.92 8.86 6.52
N GLY A 78 -8.64 8.59 6.79
CA GLY A 78 -8.15 7.24 7.06
C GLY A 78 -7.65 6.43 5.88
N ARG A 79 -7.68 6.99 4.68
CA ARG A 79 -7.28 6.29 3.46
C ARG A 79 -5.77 6.12 3.31
N GLY A 80 -4.99 7.00 3.95
CA GLY A 80 -3.54 7.08 3.73
C GLY A 80 -3.17 7.85 2.46
N THR A 81 -4.12 8.10 1.57
CA THR A 81 -3.93 8.78 0.30
C THR A 81 -5.10 9.73 -0.02
N TRP A 82 -4.88 10.70 -0.91
CA TRP A 82 -5.88 11.65 -1.42
C TRP A 82 -6.42 11.21 -2.78
#